data_AF-A0A2E0XSJ2-F1
#
_entry.id   AF-A0A2E0XSJ2-F1
#
_cell.length_a   1.000
_cell.length_b   1.000
_cell.length_c   1.000
_cell.angle_alpha   90.00
_cell.angle_beta   90.00
_cell.angle_gamma   90.00
#
_symmetry.space_group_name_H-M   'P 1'
#
loop_
_entity.id
_entity.type
_entity.pdbx_description
1 polymer ?
#
loop_
_entity_poly.entity_id
_entity_poly.type
_entity_poly.pdbx_seq_one_letter_code
_entity_poly.pdbx_strand_id
1 'polypeptide(L)'
;YRIDIHGTSGTISLPGPMSNQPDIYYHPLVNPGLFDDNRWEVIEVDPPPSADKWLQAHHRMASSMISILNGQTAEWELVGGQNAKLYLEMAMMAHASQISGSRVKFPLAESHNPFDTWK
;
A
#
# COMPACT_ATOMS: atom_id res chain seq x y z
N TYR A 1 -1.09 9.37 9.07
CA TYR A 1 -0.89 7.94 8.78
C TYR A 1 0.47 7.76 8.15
N ARG A 2 1.27 6.79 8.62
CA ARG A 2 2.56 6.37 8.04
C ARG A 2 2.50 4.85 7.83
N ILE A 3 3.37 4.29 7.00
CA ILE A 3 3.45 2.84 6.82
C ILE A 3 4.78 2.39 7.40
N ASP A 4 4.73 1.57 8.45
CA ASP A 4 5.91 0.93 9.02
C ASP A 4 5.90 -0.55 8.62
N ILE A 5 7.00 -1.03 8.04
CA ILE A 5 7.21 -2.41 7.61
C ILE A 5 8.37 -2.96 8.44
N HIS A 6 8.06 -3.88 9.35
CA HIS A 6 9.03 -4.54 10.21
C HIS A 6 9.40 -5.91 9.61
N GLY A 7 10.64 -6.03 9.12
CA GLY A 7 11.18 -7.27 8.57
C GLY A 7 11.98 -8.07 9.61
N THR A 8 12.70 -9.09 9.18
CA THR A 8 13.63 -9.84 10.06
C THR A 8 14.97 -9.13 10.24
N SER A 9 15.34 -8.24 9.33
CA SER A 9 16.66 -7.61 9.26
C SER A 9 16.63 -6.09 9.46
N GLY A 10 15.47 -5.51 9.73
CA GLY A 10 15.32 -4.07 9.86
C GLY A 10 13.87 -3.61 9.76
N THR A 11 13.70 -2.29 9.82
CA THR A 11 12.42 -1.61 9.67
C THR A 11 12.52 -0.60 8.54
N ILE A 12 11.46 -0.52 7.74
CA ILE A 12 11.27 0.53 6.74
C ILE A 12 10.04 1.34 7.14
N SER A 13 10.17 2.66 7.21
CA SER A 13 9.07 3.58 7.47
C SER A 13 8.89 4.51 6.27
N LEU A 14 7.68 4.51 5.71
CA LEU A 14 7.25 5.40 4.66
C LEU A 14 6.43 6.54 5.29
N PRO A 15 6.81 7.81 5.07
CA PRO A 15 6.08 8.95 5.60
C PRO A 15 4.68 9.02 4.97
N GLY A 16 3.79 9.70 5.68
CA GLY A 16 2.39 9.77 5.28
C GLY A 16 2.14 10.43 3.92
N PRO A 17 0.93 10.24 3.37
CA PRO A 17 0.57 10.73 2.04
C PRO A 17 0.67 12.26 1.88
N MET A 18 0.69 13.01 3.00
CA MET A 18 0.73 14.47 3.03
C MET A 18 2.14 15.07 3.23
N SER A 19 3.20 14.26 3.30
CA SER A 19 4.58 14.76 3.47
C SER A 19 5.36 14.75 2.15
N ASN A 20 6.18 15.78 1.89
CA ASN A 20 7.10 15.85 0.76
C ASN A 20 8.58 15.70 1.19
N GLN A 21 8.82 15.20 2.40
CA GLN A 21 10.18 14.88 2.88
C GLN A 21 10.67 13.57 2.25
N PRO A 22 12.00 13.37 2.15
CA PRO A 22 12.57 12.16 1.56
C PRO A 22 12.05 10.87 2.25
N ASP A 23 11.93 9.84 1.42
CA ASP A 23 10.71 9.02 1.31
C ASP A 23 10.73 7.69 2.05
N ILE A 24 11.91 7.21 2.44
CA ILE A 24 12.03 5.88 3.02
C ILE A 24 13.05 5.97 4.14
N TYR A 25 12.57 5.84 5.37
CA TYR A 25 13.39 5.76 6.56
C TYR A 25 13.73 4.29 6.80
N TYR A 26 15.01 3.95 6.74
CA TYR A 26 15.49 2.62 7.06
C TYR A 26 16.11 2.59 8.45
N HIS A 27 15.85 1.50 9.17
CA HIS A 27 16.50 1.22 10.44
C HIS A 27 17.01 -0.22 10.46
N PRO A 28 18.28 -0.48 10.85
CA PRO A 28 18.85 -1.83 10.84
C PRO A 28 18.29 -2.77 11.93
N LEU A 29 17.47 -2.26 12.85
CA LEU A 29 16.72 -3.08 13.80
C LEU A 29 15.23 -3.10 13.49
N VAL A 30 14.63 -4.24 13.80
CA VAL A 30 13.20 -4.53 13.66
C VAL A 30 12.35 -3.73 14.65
N ASN A 31 12.91 -3.32 15.78
CA ASN A 31 12.23 -2.51 16.79
C ASN A 31 13.15 -1.39 17.32
N PRO A 32 13.16 -0.20 16.69
CA PRO A 32 13.91 0.96 17.15
C PRO A 32 13.25 1.56 18.39
N GLY A 33 13.43 0.91 19.54
CA GLY A 33 12.82 1.28 20.83
C GLY A 33 13.71 2.09 21.76
N LEU A 34 14.93 2.44 21.33
CA LEU A 34 15.88 3.19 22.17
C LEU A 34 15.69 4.69 21.94
N PHE A 35 15.57 5.45 23.03
CA PHE A 35 15.72 6.90 22.99
C PHE A 35 17.11 7.21 22.41
N ASP A 36 17.18 8.18 21.50
CA ASP A 36 18.39 8.60 20.77
C ASP A 36 19.00 7.57 19.79
N ASP A 37 18.22 6.62 19.29
CA ASP A 37 18.67 5.73 18.20
C ASP A 37 18.88 6.52 16.90
N ASN A 38 20.15 6.77 16.57
CA ASN A 38 20.58 7.60 15.45
C ASN A 38 20.93 6.80 14.18
N ARG A 39 20.62 5.50 14.15
CA ARG A 39 20.89 4.60 13.00
C ARG A 39 19.83 4.66 11.91
N TRP A 40 18.90 5.60 12.01
CA TRP A 40 17.94 5.87 10.94
C TRP A 40 18.66 6.46 9.74
N GLU A 41 18.55 5.79 8.61
CA GLU A 41 19.09 6.23 7.34
C GLU A 41 17.93 6.70 6.46
N VAL A 42 18.16 7.79 5.73
CA VAL A 42 17.22 8.28 4.72
C VAL A 42 17.67 7.72 3.38
N ILE A 43 16.81 6.89 2.78
CA ILE A 43 17.00 6.46 1.39
C ILE A 43 16.36 7.53 0.52
N GLU A 44 17.20 8.24 -0.24
CA GLU A 44 16.74 9.27 -1.16
C GLU A 44 16.02 8.65 -2.36
N VAL A 45 14.87 9.23 -2.71
CA VAL A 45 14.10 8.84 -3.90
C VAL A 45 14.32 9.88 -4.98
N ASP A 46 14.49 9.41 -6.22
CA ASP A 46 14.67 10.24 -7.41
C ASP A 46 13.54 9.96 -8.43
N PRO A 47 12.75 10.97 -8.84
CA PRO A 47 12.75 12.34 -8.32
C PRO A 47 12.24 12.40 -6.87
N PRO A 48 12.70 13.38 -6.07
CA PRO A 48 12.22 13.54 -4.70
C PRO A 48 10.71 13.84 -4.69
N PRO A 49 10.02 13.49 -3.59
CA PRO A 49 8.61 13.83 -3.38
C PRO A 49 8.31 15.29 -3.66
N SER A 50 7.22 15.51 -4.37
CA SER A 50 6.65 16.83 -4.56
C SER A 50 5.17 16.83 -4.17
N ALA A 51 4.58 18.01 -4.13
CA ALA A 51 3.14 18.17 -3.97
C ALA A 51 2.36 17.42 -5.07
N ASP A 52 2.98 17.22 -6.23
CA ASP A 52 2.40 16.54 -7.38
C ASP A 52 2.60 15.02 -7.36
N LYS A 53 3.20 14.44 -6.32
CA LYS A 53 3.50 12.99 -6.27
C LYS A 53 2.28 12.10 -6.54
N TRP A 54 1.10 12.51 -6.06
CA TRP A 54 -0.14 11.79 -6.32
C TRP A 54 -0.61 11.96 -7.76
N LEU A 55 -0.49 13.18 -8.32
CA LEU A 55 -0.80 13.43 -9.73
C LEU A 55 0.11 12.60 -10.64
N GLN A 56 1.42 12.59 -10.33
CA GLN A 56 2.43 11.78 -11.01
C GLN A 56 2.11 10.29 -10.95
N ALA A 57 1.71 9.77 -9.78
CA ALA A 57 1.28 8.37 -9.65
C ALA A 57 0.07 8.04 -10.55
N HIS A 58 -0.94 8.93 -10.61
CA HIS A 58 -2.08 8.75 -11.51
C HIS A 58 -1.67 8.81 -12.98
N HIS A 59 -0.78 9.72 -13.36
CA HIS A 59 -0.23 9.78 -14.71
C HIS A 59 0.52 8.49 -15.08
N ARG A 60 1.33 7.92 -14.16
CA ARG A 60 2.01 6.63 -14.39
C ARG A 60 1.02 5.50 -14.64
N MET A 61 -0.05 5.43 -13.85
CA MET A 61 -1.11 4.43 -14.04
C MET A 61 -1.82 4.61 -15.38
N ALA A 62 -2.20 5.84 -15.74
CA ALA A 62 -2.86 6.13 -17.00
C ALA A 62 -1.97 5.82 -18.21
N SER A 63 -0.70 6.24 -18.18
CA SER A 63 0.28 5.95 -19.23
C SER A 63 0.48 4.44 -19.41
N SER A 64 0.60 3.69 -18.30
CA SER A 64 0.73 2.23 -18.34
C SER A 64 -0.48 1.56 -18.96
N MET A 65 -1.70 2.06 -18.68
CA MET A 65 -2.93 1.57 -19.30
C MET A 65 -2.93 1.83 -20.82
N ILE A 66 -2.54 3.03 -21.23
CA ILE A 66 -2.44 3.39 -22.66
C ILE A 66 -1.43 2.47 -23.38
N SER A 67 -0.27 2.21 -22.76
CA SER A 67 0.72 1.26 -23.32
C SER A 67 0.12 -0.13 -23.53
N ILE A 68 -0.59 -0.67 -22.54
CA ILE A 68 -1.26 -1.99 -22.65
C ILE A 68 -2.27 -1.99 -23.80
N LEU A 69 -3.11 -0.95 -23.92
CA LEU A 69 -4.10 -0.83 -24.98
C LEU A 69 -3.48 -0.75 -26.38
N ASN A 70 -2.28 -0.17 -26.48
CA ASN A 70 -1.50 -0.08 -27.72
C ASN A 70 -0.68 -1.36 -28.01
N GLY A 71 -0.80 -2.42 -27.21
CA GLY A 71 -0.01 -3.65 -27.36
C GLY A 71 1.47 -3.48 -27.00
N GLN A 72 1.81 -2.43 -26.24
CA GLN A 72 3.15 -2.14 -25.77
C GLN A 72 3.36 -2.68 -24.36
N THR A 73 4.62 -2.90 -23.98
CA THR A 73 4.97 -3.23 -22.59
C THR A 73 4.76 -1.99 -21.72
N ALA A 74 3.93 -2.09 -20.70
CA ALA A 74 3.77 -1.02 -19.71
C ALA A 74 5.03 -0.88 -18.85
N GLU A 75 5.35 0.35 -18.50
CA GLU A 75 6.44 0.65 -17.57
C GLU A 75 6.12 0.15 -16.15
N TRP A 76 4.85 0.27 -15.73
CA TRP A 76 4.38 -0.16 -14.42
C TRP A 76 3.27 -1.20 -14.56
N GLU A 77 3.37 -2.28 -13.79
CA GLU A 77 2.30 -3.28 -13.72
C GLU A 77 1.03 -2.67 -13.12
N LEU A 78 -0.09 -2.90 -13.80
CA LEU A 78 -1.40 -2.49 -13.31
C LEU A 78 -2.09 -3.65 -12.58
N VAL A 79 -2.94 -3.30 -11.61
CA VAL A 79 -3.77 -4.29 -10.92
C VAL A 79 -4.70 -4.98 -11.93
N GLY A 80 -4.48 -6.28 -12.14
CA GLY A 80 -5.36 -7.14 -12.93
C GLY A 80 -6.62 -7.58 -12.17
N GLY A 81 -7.59 -8.15 -12.88
CA GLY A 81 -8.89 -8.54 -12.30
C GLY A 81 -8.79 -9.54 -11.15
N GLN A 82 -7.83 -10.48 -11.19
CA GLN A 82 -7.61 -11.45 -10.11
C GLN A 82 -7.16 -10.76 -8.82
N ASN A 83 -6.18 -9.85 -8.91
CA ASN A 83 -5.70 -9.07 -7.77
C ASN A 83 -6.76 -8.10 -7.26
N ALA A 84 -7.51 -7.45 -8.17
CA ALA A 84 -8.62 -6.57 -7.79
C ALA A 84 -9.69 -7.29 -6.97
N LYS A 85 -10.07 -8.51 -7.39
CA LYS A 85 -11.01 -9.35 -6.63
C LYS A 85 -10.48 -9.67 -5.23
N LEU A 86 -9.22 -10.10 -5.14
CA LEU A 86 -8.59 -10.41 -3.85
C LEU A 86 -8.59 -9.19 -2.92
N TYR A 87 -8.24 -8.01 -3.42
CA TYR A 87 -8.21 -6.78 -2.62
C TYR A 87 -9.61 -6.34 -2.16
N LEU A 88 -10.63 -6.53 -3.00
CA LEU A 88 -12.01 -6.29 -2.61
C LEU A 88 -12.46 -7.24 -1.50
N GLU A 89 -12.14 -8.53 -1.61
CA GLU A 89 -12.43 -9.52 -0.56
C GLU A 89 -11.74 -9.17 0.77
N MET A 90 -10.51 -8.64 0.74
CA MET A 90 -9.82 -8.14 1.94
C MET A 90 -10.53 -6.95 2.58
N ALA A 91 -11.01 -5.99 1.79
CA ALA A 91 -11.78 -4.85 2.30
C ALA A 91 -13.11 -5.31 2.93
N MET A 92 -13.78 -6.26 2.28
CA MET A 92 -15.00 -6.89 2.78
C MET A 92 -14.77 -7.58 4.13
N MET A 93 -13.68 -8.34 4.28
CA MET A 93 -13.34 -8.98 5.55
C MET A 93 -13.09 -7.99 6.68
N ALA A 94 -12.38 -6.89 6.41
CA ALA A 94 -12.15 -5.85 7.41
C ALA A 94 -13.48 -5.29 7.93
N HIS A 95 -14.42 -5.05 7.03
CA HIS A 95 -15.76 -4.58 7.39
C HIS A 95 -16.57 -5.64 8.18
N ALA A 96 -16.59 -6.89 7.73
CA ALA A 96 -17.26 -7.97 8.45
C ALA A 96 -16.67 -8.19 9.86
N SER A 97 -15.36 -8.01 10.02
CA SER A 97 -14.68 -8.06 11.31
C SER A 97 -15.11 -6.89 12.22
N GLN A 98 -15.27 -5.68 11.65
CA GLN A 98 -15.76 -4.51 12.39
C GLN A 98 -17.20 -4.70 12.88
N ILE A 99 -18.11 -5.23 12.04
CA ILE A 99 -19.51 -5.52 12.44
C ILE A 99 -19.55 -6.57 13.54
N SER A 100 -18.84 -7.69 13.35
CA SER A 100 -18.90 -8.82 14.28
C SER A 100 -18.08 -8.62 15.56
N GLY A 101 -17.19 -7.62 15.60
CA GLY A 101 -16.23 -7.43 16.68
C GLY A 101 -15.26 -8.62 16.84
N SER A 102 -15.10 -9.44 15.80
CA SER A 102 -14.37 -10.71 15.88
C SER A 102 -13.46 -10.93 14.67
N ARG A 103 -12.52 -11.87 14.81
CA ARG A 103 -11.64 -12.27 13.71
C ARG A 103 -12.43 -13.09 12.68
N VAL A 104 -12.33 -12.70 11.41
CA VAL A 104 -12.88 -13.45 10.26
C VAL A 104 -11.81 -14.30 9.58
N LYS A 105 -12.20 -15.38 8.91
CA LYS A 105 -11.30 -16.29 8.16
C LYS A 105 -11.36 -16.01 6.65
N PHE A 106 -10.23 -16.26 5.96
CA PHE A 106 -10.10 -16.13 4.51
C PHE A 106 -10.00 -17.52 3.83
N PRO A 107 -10.56 -17.70 2.61
CA PRO A 107 -11.45 -16.78 1.91
C PRO A 107 -12.79 -16.61 2.64
N LEU A 108 -13.52 -15.54 2.35
CA LEU A 108 -14.90 -15.41 2.80
C LEU A 108 -15.69 -16.62 2.28
N ALA A 109 -16.57 -17.18 3.11
CA ALA A 109 -17.41 -18.31 2.72
C ALA A 109 -18.33 -17.97 1.54
N GLU A 110 -18.60 -16.68 1.34
CA GLU A 110 -19.53 -16.14 0.37
C GLU A 110 -18.90 -14.93 -0.35
N SER A 111 -19.00 -14.90 -1.68
CA SER A 111 -18.50 -13.81 -2.53
C SER A 111 -19.64 -12.92 -3.05
N HIS A 112 -20.79 -12.93 -2.37
CA HIS A 112 -21.94 -12.10 -2.73
C HIS A 112 -21.60 -10.63 -2.55
N ASN A 113 -22.31 -9.76 -3.27
CA ASN A 113 -22.19 -8.33 -3.04
C ASN A 113 -22.59 -8.03 -1.57
N PRO A 114 -21.65 -7.51 -0.75
CA PRO A 114 -21.89 -7.29 0.67
C PRO A 114 -23.04 -6.32 0.96
N PHE A 115 -23.26 -5.35 0.06
CA PHE A 115 -24.33 -4.36 0.20
C PHE A 115 -25.74 -4.96 0.06
N ASP A 116 -25.85 -6.16 -0.50
CA ASP A 116 -27.15 -6.84 -0.66
C ASP A 116 -27.56 -7.60 0.60
N THR A 117 -26.59 -8.00 1.44
CA THR A 117 -26.81 -8.92 2.57
C THR A 117 -26.45 -8.36 3.95
N TRP A 118 -25.60 -7.33 4.03
CA TRP A 118 -25.16 -6.77 5.31
C TRP A 118 -26.10 -5.65 5.73
N LYS A 119 -27.03 -5.96 6.64
CA LYS A 119 -27.93 -5.01 7.33
C LYS A 119 -27.53 -4.87 8.78
#